data_AF-A0A151BE72-F1
#
_entry.id   AF-A0A151BE72-F1
#
_cell.length_a   1.000
_cell.length_b   1.000
_cell.length_c   1.000
_cell.angle_alpha   90.00
_cell.angle_beta   90.00
_cell.angle_gamma   90.00
#
_symmetry.space_group_name_H-M   'P 1'
#
loop_
_entity.id
_entity.type
_entity.pdbx_description
1 polymer ?
#
loop_
_entity_poly.entity_id
_entity_poly.type
_entity_poly.pdbx_seq_one_letter_code
_entity_poly.pdbx_strand_id
1 'polypeptide(L)'
;MRSEKPFYLKPPWEILFAESKLKKVSPWEIDLTFLLTTLLEEMYKVGIDFRAAGVAINTSALIYLKKAELLLKMEEPPSAPKKEGDFYLPPPLELPFRFEYTTTTIRDLLEALERALEEVERRPKPKLLPP
;
A
#
# COMPACT_ATOMS: atom_id res chain seq x y z
N MET A 1 22.73 -11.33 -31.68
CA MET A 1 21.56 -12.24 -31.76
C MET A 1 20.55 -11.82 -30.72
N ARG A 2 19.35 -11.38 -31.11
CA ARG A 2 18.24 -11.24 -30.16
C ARG A 2 17.83 -12.65 -29.76
N SER A 3 18.13 -13.08 -28.55
CA SER A 3 17.64 -14.37 -28.04
C SER A 3 16.13 -14.26 -27.90
N GLU A 4 15.39 -14.90 -28.80
CA GLU A 4 13.95 -15.07 -28.65
C GLU A 4 13.66 -15.80 -27.34
N LYS A 5 12.57 -15.40 -26.67
CA LYS A 5 12.16 -16.05 -25.42
C LYS A 5 11.89 -17.53 -25.70
N PRO A 6 12.45 -18.46 -24.89
CA PRO A 6 12.17 -19.88 -25.04
C PRO A 6 10.68 -20.17 -24.87
N PHE A 7 10.20 -21.22 -25.53
CA PHE A 7 8.77 -21.55 -25.57
C PHE A 7 8.18 -21.75 -24.18
N TYR A 8 8.91 -22.35 -23.25
CA TYR A 8 8.47 -22.62 -21.88
C TYR A 8 8.32 -21.38 -21.00
N LEU A 9 8.80 -20.21 -21.44
CA LEU A 9 8.56 -18.91 -20.79
C LEU A 9 7.36 -18.16 -21.39
N LYS A 10 6.64 -18.77 -22.33
CA LYS A 10 5.39 -18.23 -22.87
C LYS A 10 4.20 -18.79 -22.06
N PRO A 11 3.07 -18.06 -21.97
CA PRO A 11 1.83 -18.64 -21.48
C PRO A 11 1.46 -19.86 -22.36
N PRO A 12 0.97 -20.97 -21.78
CA PRO A 12 0.54 -21.12 -20.38
C PRO A 12 1.65 -21.60 -19.41
N TRP A 13 2.79 -22.07 -19.90
CA TRP A 13 3.81 -22.76 -19.08
C TRP A 13 4.64 -21.84 -18.17
N GLU A 14 4.65 -20.54 -18.44
CA GLU A 14 5.43 -19.55 -17.69
C GLU A 14 5.26 -19.68 -16.16
N ILE A 15 4.08 -20.10 -15.69
CA ILE A 15 3.80 -20.31 -14.26
C ILE A 15 4.67 -21.39 -13.60
N LEU A 16 5.12 -22.39 -14.36
CA LEU A 16 6.03 -23.45 -13.89
C LEU A 16 7.49 -22.97 -13.76
N PHE A 17 7.81 -21.78 -14.28
CA PHE A 17 9.17 -21.23 -14.27
C PHE A 17 9.29 -19.93 -13.48
N ALA A 18 8.18 -19.33 -13.09
CA ALA A 18 8.14 -18.06 -12.36
C ALA A 18 7.62 -18.23 -10.92
N GLU A 19 8.53 -18.55 -9.99
CA GLU A 19 8.20 -18.72 -8.57
C GLU A 19 7.56 -17.47 -7.94
N SER A 20 7.97 -16.28 -8.39
CA SER A 20 7.39 -15.00 -7.95
C SER A 20 5.90 -14.86 -8.30
N LYS A 21 5.45 -15.44 -9.41
CA LYS A 21 4.03 -15.48 -9.80
C LYS A 21 3.26 -16.49 -8.95
N LEU A 22 3.91 -17.58 -8.53
CA LEU A 22 3.32 -18.61 -7.67
C LEU A 22 2.99 -18.13 -6.24
N LYS A 23 3.53 -16.97 -5.81
CA LYS A 23 3.14 -16.34 -4.54
C LYS A 23 1.84 -15.55 -4.64
N LYS A 24 1.42 -15.16 -5.84
CA LYS A 24 0.24 -14.32 -6.09
C LYS A 24 -1.00 -15.12 -6.48
N VAL A 25 -0.80 -16.30 -7.08
CA VAL A 25 -1.88 -17.18 -7.56
C VAL A 25 -2.20 -18.24 -6.51
N SER A 26 -3.47 -18.59 -6.34
CA SER A 26 -3.85 -19.67 -5.43
C SER A 26 -3.38 -21.02 -6.00
N PRO A 27 -2.82 -21.93 -5.19
CA PRO A 27 -2.38 -23.24 -5.68
C PRO A 27 -3.50 -24.06 -6.34
N TRP A 28 -4.75 -23.83 -5.95
CA TRP A 28 -5.93 -24.56 -6.42
C TRP A 28 -6.37 -24.19 -7.84
N GLU A 29 -6.12 -22.96 -8.28
CA GLU A 29 -6.43 -22.50 -9.65
C GLU A 29 -5.50 -23.10 -10.71
N ILE A 30 -4.39 -23.72 -10.29
CA ILE A 30 -3.37 -24.23 -11.19
C ILE A 30 -3.69 -25.67 -11.58
N ASP A 31 -4.09 -25.87 -12.83
CA ASP A 31 -4.17 -27.19 -13.47
C ASP A 31 -2.78 -27.69 -13.85
N LEU A 32 -2.12 -28.33 -12.88
CA LEU A 32 -0.77 -28.85 -13.04
C LEU A 32 -0.72 -30.01 -14.06
N THR A 33 -1.76 -30.82 -14.14
CA THR A 33 -1.87 -31.93 -15.08
C THR A 33 -1.83 -31.43 -16.51
N PHE A 34 -2.68 -30.46 -16.84
CA PHE A 34 -2.73 -29.83 -18.15
C PHE A 34 -1.40 -29.14 -18.50
N LEU A 35 -0.81 -28.40 -17.55
CA LEU A 35 0.44 -27.69 -17.80
C LEU A 35 1.62 -28.64 -18.08
N LEU A 36 1.74 -29.74 -17.32
CA LEU A 36 2.83 -30.69 -17.51
C LEU A 36 2.66 -31.54 -18.76
N THR A 37 1.45 -31.97 -19.10
CA THR A 37 1.21 -32.77 -20.32
C THR A 37 1.49 -31.93 -21.57
N THR A 38 0.94 -30.71 -21.64
CA THR A 38 1.18 -29.81 -22.77
C THR A 38 2.64 -29.38 -22.88
N LEU A 39 3.33 -29.17 -21.75
CA LEU A 39 4.76 -28.88 -21.74
C LEU A 39 5.56 -30.06 -22.30
N LEU A 40 5.28 -31.29 -21.84
CA LEU A 40 5.94 -32.49 -22.34
C LEU A 40 5.70 -32.71 -23.83
N GLU A 41 4.48 -32.53 -24.30
CA GLU A 41 4.14 -32.64 -25.72
C GLU A 41 4.96 -31.68 -26.60
N GLU A 42 5.13 -30.42 -26.18
CA GLU A 42 5.98 -29.47 -26.89
C GLU A 42 7.46 -29.78 -26.77
N MET A 43 7.91 -30.28 -25.61
CA MET A 43 9.29 -30.73 -25.43
C MET A 43 9.62 -31.93 -26.33
N TYR A 44 8.67 -32.84 -26.60
CA TYR A 44 8.89 -33.93 -27.55
C TYR A 44 9.01 -33.45 -29.00
N LYS A 45 8.39 -32.33 -29.37
CA LYS A 45 8.47 -31.76 -30.72
C LYS A 45 9.77 -31.01 -30.98
N VAL A 46 10.17 -30.17 -30.02
CA VAL A 46 11.32 -29.24 -30.17
C VAL A 46 12.62 -29.86 -29.67
N GLY A 47 12.53 -30.82 -28.74
CA GLY A 47 13.66 -31.39 -28.01
C GLY A 47 13.58 -31.07 -26.51
N ILE A 48 13.91 -32.08 -25.69
CA ILE A 48 13.79 -32.01 -24.24
C ILE A 48 15.01 -31.28 -23.65
N ASP A 49 14.82 -30.08 -23.08
CA ASP A 49 15.81 -29.47 -22.19
C ASP A 49 15.60 -29.98 -20.76
N PHE A 50 16.47 -30.89 -20.31
CA PHE A 50 16.40 -31.49 -18.97
C PHE A 50 16.55 -30.45 -17.85
N ARG A 51 17.21 -29.31 -18.08
CA ARG A 51 17.31 -28.25 -17.07
C ARG A 51 15.96 -27.59 -16.87
N ALA A 52 15.27 -27.30 -17.97
CA ALA A 52 13.91 -26.76 -17.92
C ALA A 52 12.94 -27.77 -17.29
N ALA A 53 13.06 -29.06 -17.65
CA ALA A 53 12.28 -30.13 -17.00
C ALA A 53 12.52 -30.18 -15.49
N GLY A 54 13.78 -30.10 -15.04
CA GLY A 54 14.13 -30.08 -13.62
C GLY A 54 13.49 -28.91 -12.87
N VAL A 55 13.48 -27.71 -13.47
CA VAL A 55 12.80 -26.54 -12.90
C VAL A 55 11.29 -26.78 -12.81
N ALA A 56 10.66 -27.27 -13.89
CA ALA A 56 9.24 -27.59 -13.91
C ALA A 56 8.84 -28.66 -12.87
N ILE A 57 9.70 -29.66 -12.64
CA ILE A 57 9.51 -30.68 -11.61
C ILE A 57 9.64 -30.09 -10.20
N ASN A 58 10.64 -29.23 -9.96
CA ASN A 58 10.82 -28.60 -8.66
C ASN A 58 9.63 -27.69 -8.32
N THR A 59 9.17 -26.88 -9.28
CA THR A 59 8.01 -26.01 -9.07
C THR A 59 6.71 -26.79 -8.94
N SER A 60 6.56 -27.92 -9.64
CA SER A 60 5.39 -28.80 -9.49
C SER A 60 5.32 -29.42 -8.09
N ALA A 61 6.46 -29.87 -7.55
CA ALA A 61 6.57 -30.34 -6.17
C ALA A 61 6.21 -29.24 -5.16
N LEU A 62 6.68 -28.00 -5.38
CA LEU A 62 6.36 -26.85 -4.53
C LEU A 62 4.85 -26.51 -4.54
N ILE A 63 4.20 -26.59 -5.71
CA ILE A 63 2.75 -26.41 -5.83
C ILE A 63 2.01 -27.47 -5.02
N TYR A 64 2.43 -28.73 -5.12
CA TYR A 64 1.79 -29.83 -4.39
C TYR A 64 1.97 -29.70 -2.88
N LEU A 65 3.17 -29.31 -2.42
CA LEU A 65 3.45 -29.02 -1.02
C LEU A 65 2.51 -27.92 -0.50
N LYS A 66 2.37 -26.81 -1.21
CA LYS A 66 1.46 -25.73 -0.83
C LYS A 66 0.00 -26.18 -0.77
N LYS A 67 -0.44 -27.05 -1.69
CA LYS A 67 -1.79 -27.63 -1.63
C LYS A 67 -1.98 -28.44 -0.35
N ALA A 68 -1.00 -29.28 0.01
CA ALA A 68 -1.04 -30.07 1.23
C ALA A 68 -1.01 -29.19 2.50
N GLU A 69 -0.17 -28.15 2.54
CA GLU A 69 -0.13 -27.19 3.65
C GLU A 69 -1.45 -26.44 3.83
N LEU A 70 -2.11 -26.04 2.73
CA LEU A 70 -3.41 -25.38 2.80
C LEU A 70 -4.51 -26.35 3.27
N LEU A 71 -4.49 -27.60 2.80
CA LEU A 71 -5.41 -28.63 3.31
C LEU A 71 -5.25 -28.83 4.81
N LEU A 72 -4.00 -28.93 5.29
CA LEU A 72 -3.72 -29.10 6.71
C LEU A 72 -4.24 -27.92 7.54
N LYS A 73 -4.00 -26.68 7.09
CA LYS A 73 -4.52 -25.47 7.75
C LYS A 73 -6.04 -25.38 7.78
N MET A 74 -6.74 -26.01 6.84
CA MET A 74 -8.20 -26.06 6.83
C MET A 74 -8.76 -27.08 7.82
N GLU A 75 -7.98 -28.11 8.16
CA GLU A 75 -8.34 -29.11 9.16
C GLU A 75 -8.02 -28.65 10.59
N GLU A 76 -7.07 -27.73 10.75
CA GLU A 76 -6.77 -27.14 12.05
C GLU A 76 -8.03 -26.47 12.65
N PRO A 77 -8.38 -26.80 13.91
CA PRO A 77 -9.53 -26.19 14.55
C PRO A 77 -9.36 -24.67 14.60
N PRO A 78 -10.45 -23.89 14.42
CA PRO A 78 -10.37 -22.45 14.46
C PRO A 78 -9.71 -22.03 15.78
N SER A 79 -8.61 -21.28 15.67
CA SER A 79 -7.88 -20.80 16.83
C SER A 79 -8.85 -20.06 17.74
N ALA A 80 -8.85 -20.40 19.03
CA ALA A 80 -9.70 -19.75 20.02
C ALA A 80 -9.56 -18.22 19.85
N PRO A 81 -10.67 -17.45 19.92
CA PRO A 81 -10.62 -16.01 19.74
C PRO A 81 -9.52 -15.47 20.67
N LYS A 82 -8.50 -14.84 20.08
CA LYS A 82 -7.49 -14.12 20.85
C LYS A 82 -8.28 -13.15 21.72
N LYS A 83 -8.31 -13.39 23.03
CA LYS A 83 -8.84 -12.42 23.98
C LYS A 83 -8.10 -11.13 23.67
N GLU A 84 -8.79 -10.15 23.11
CA GLU A 84 -8.24 -8.81 22.94
C GLU A 84 -7.77 -8.43 24.35
N GLY A 85 -6.45 -8.43 24.54
CA GLY A 85 -5.87 -8.14 25.84
C GLY A 85 -6.41 -6.79 26.27
N ASP A 86 -6.91 -6.70 27.51
CA ASP A 86 -7.59 -5.54 28.08
C ASP A 86 -6.95 -4.24 27.56
N PHE A 87 -7.58 -3.64 26.56
CA PHE A 87 -7.07 -2.43 25.93
C PHE A 87 -7.24 -1.31 26.96
N TYR A 88 -6.16 -0.98 27.67
CA TYR A 88 -6.17 0.10 28.65
C TYR A 88 -6.45 1.42 27.92
N LEU A 89 -7.70 1.86 28.02
CA LEU A 89 -8.12 3.18 27.57
C LEU A 89 -7.84 4.16 28.72
N PRO A 90 -6.82 5.05 28.61
CA PRO A 90 -6.56 6.01 29.66
C PRO A 90 -7.74 6.98 29.81
N PRO A 91 -7.98 7.49 31.03
CA PRO A 91 -9.03 8.49 31.25
C PRO A 91 -8.78 9.76 30.43
N PRO A 92 -9.83 10.50 30.03
CA PRO A 92 -9.68 11.76 29.30
C PRO A 92 -8.82 12.76 30.07
N LEU A 93 -7.82 13.35 29.40
CA LEU A 93 -7.04 14.46 29.95
C LEU A 93 -7.86 15.76 29.86
N GLU A 94 -8.06 16.43 30.99
CA GLU A 94 -8.57 17.80 31.01
C GLU A 94 -7.47 18.74 30.48
N LEU A 95 -7.70 19.30 29.29
CA LEU A 95 -6.79 20.29 28.72
C LEU A 95 -6.88 21.59 29.54
N PRO A 96 -5.75 22.24 29.85
CA PRO A 96 -5.79 23.50 30.57
C PRO A 96 -6.53 24.55 29.75
N PHE A 97 -7.50 25.23 30.38
CA PHE A 97 -8.17 26.37 29.80
C PHE A 97 -7.15 27.45 29.47
N ARG A 98 -6.97 27.75 28.18
CA ARG A 98 -6.17 28.90 27.75
C ARG A 98 -6.96 30.16 28.03
N PHE A 99 -6.72 30.78 29.19
CA PHE A 99 -7.05 32.18 29.37
C PHE A 99 -6.10 33.01 28.50
N GLU A 100 -6.59 33.50 27.37
CA GLU A 100 -5.88 34.52 26.61
C GLU A 100 -5.91 35.82 27.41
N TYR A 101 -4.83 36.09 28.14
CA TYR A 101 -4.58 37.42 28.70
C TYR A 101 -4.23 38.34 27.53
N THR A 102 -5.24 38.93 26.90
CA THR A 102 -5.02 40.04 25.97
C THR A 102 -4.44 41.19 26.78
N THR A 103 -3.19 41.56 26.50
CA THR A 103 -2.46 42.63 27.20
C THR A 103 -2.97 44.04 26.89
N THR A 104 -3.99 44.14 26.02
CA THR A 104 -4.63 45.40 25.64
C THR A 104 -6.08 45.37 26.08
N THR A 105 -6.48 46.39 26.81
CA THR A 105 -7.88 46.58 27.20
C THR A 105 -8.64 47.22 26.04
N ILE A 106 -9.97 47.07 26.03
CA ILE A 106 -10.85 47.77 25.08
C ILE A 106 -10.60 49.28 25.08
N ARG A 107 -10.22 49.83 26.24
CA ARG A 107 -9.95 51.26 26.38
C ARG A 107 -8.68 51.70 25.66
N ASP A 108 -7.65 50.87 25.66
CA ASP A 108 -6.40 51.12 24.93
C ASP A 108 -6.66 51.15 23.41
N LEU A 109 -7.56 50.28 22.92
CA LEU A 109 -7.98 50.27 21.52
C LEU A 109 -8.77 51.53 21.15
N LEU A 110 -9.65 52.00 22.03
CA LEU A 110 -10.44 53.22 21.83
C LEU A 110 -9.54 54.45 21.78
N GLU A 111 -8.59 54.57 22.70
CA GLU A 111 -7.66 55.71 22.73
C GLU A 111 -6.74 55.74 21.51
N ALA A 112 -6.25 54.57 21.08
CA ALA A 112 -5.46 54.47 19.85
C ALA A 112 -6.25 54.89 18.61
N LEU A 113 -7.54 54.53 18.55
CA LEU A 113 -8.43 54.91 17.45
C LEU A 113 -8.70 56.42 17.41
N GLU A 114 -8.96 57.02 18.57
CA GLU A 114 -9.20 58.47 18.69
C GLU A 114 -7.97 59.27 18.23
N ARG A 115 -6.78 58.89 18.69
CA ARG A 115 -5.51 59.48 18.22
C ARG A 115 -5.32 59.35 16.71
N ALA A 116 -5.64 58.18 16.14
CA ALA A 116 -5.53 57.96 14.70
C ALA A 116 -6.51 58.84 13.90
N LEU A 117 -7.73 59.04 14.40
CA LEU A 117 -8.72 59.93 13.79
C LEU A 117 -8.28 61.39 13.83
N GLU A 118 -7.78 61.88 14.97
CA GLU A 118 -7.24 63.24 15.08
C GLU A 118 -6.07 63.49 14.14
N GLU A 119 -5.19 62.50 13.96
CA GLU A 119 -4.06 62.60 13.03
C GLU A 119 -4.52 62.69 11.58
N VAL A 120 -5.58 61.97 11.21
CA VAL A 120 -6.21 62.05 9.88
C VAL A 120 -6.85 63.42 9.67
N GLU A 121 -7.57 63.96 10.65
CA GLU A 121 -8.20 65.29 10.57
C GLU A 121 -7.17 66.44 10.49
N ARG A 122 -6.02 66.29 11.16
CA ARG A 122 -4.93 67.29 11.12
C ARG A 122 -4.14 67.30 9.82
N ARG A 123 -4.34 66.35 8.90
CA ARG A 123 -3.69 66.41 7.58
C ARG A 123 -4.26 67.61 6.80
N PRO A 124 -3.43 68.61 6.45
CA PRO A 124 -3.91 69.75 5.66
C PRO A 124 -4.37 69.24 4.29
N LYS A 125 -5.57 69.67 3.87
CA LYS A 125 -6.09 69.39 2.53
C LYS A 125 -5.03 69.84 1.50
N PRO A 126 -4.66 68.98 0.53
CA PRO A 126 -3.67 69.36 -0.47
C PRO A 126 -4.18 70.59 -1.22
N LYS A 127 -3.40 71.68 -1.20
CA LYS A 127 -3.70 72.87 -1.99
C LYS A 127 -3.62 72.48 -3.46
N LEU A 128 -4.76 72.44 -4.13
CA LEU A 128 -4.83 72.34 -5.58
C LEU A 128 -4.24 73.63 -6.15
N LEU A 129 -3.09 73.52 -6.82
CA LEU A 129 -2.53 74.60 -7.64
C LEU A 129 -3.36 74.70 -8.93
N PRO A 130 -3.91 75.87 -9.29
CA PRO A 130 -4.48 76.08 -10.62
C PRO A 130 -3.35 76.22 -11.67
N PRO A 131 -3.67 75.98 -12.97
CA PRO A 131 -2.70 75.99 -14.07
C PRO A 131 -2.09 77.37 -14.36
#